data_AF-A0A1H0VSM0-F1
#
_entry.id   AF-A0A1H0VSM0-F1
#
_cell.length_a   1.000
_cell.length_b   1.000
_cell.length_c   1.000
_cell.angle_alpha   90.00
_cell.angle_beta   90.00
_cell.angle_gamma   90.00
#
_symmetry.space_group_name_H-M   'P 1'
#
loop_
_entity.id
_entity.type
_entity.pdbx_description
1 polymer ?
#
loop_
_entity_poly.entity_id
_entity_poly.type
_entity_poly.pdbx_seq_one_letter_code
_entity_poly.pdbx_strand_id
1 'polypeptide(L)'
;MKKVLIFIFLIFCFLFVGCSSQEIGVTNLTKSAISDTITKMEDFEKVEKAEVIVNALGIQLLIEVPPDFEIRQAQMVGEQMARILSNQATNENKKEGLGEIYDDYNLSISVTRPNDTMVTYGTKSTTNDSINWD
;
A
#
# COMPACT_ATOMS: atom_id res chain seq x y z
N MET A 1 11.51 10.08 -56.96
CA MET A 1 11.30 9.27 -55.74
C MET A 1 11.28 10.14 -54.48
N LYS A 2 10.43 11.18 -54.41
CA LYS A 2 10.31 12.09 -53.23
C LYS A 2 8.89 12.18 -52.66
N LYS A 3 7.89 11.60 -53.35
CA LYS A 3 6.47 11.65 -52.94
C LYS A 3 6.02 10.47 -52.06
N VAL A 4 6.84 9.42 -51.95
CA VAL A 4 6.51 8.21 -51.17
C VAL A 4 6.83 8.39 -49.67
N LEU A 5 7.78 9.28 -49.34
CA LEU A 5 8.22 9.50 -47.95
C LEU A 5 7.21 10.26 -47.09
N ILE A 6 6.34 11.07 -47.70
CA ILE A 6 5.33 11.86 -46.96
C ILE A 6 4.15 11.00 -46.51
N PHE A 7 3.87 9.90 -47.22
CA PHE A 7 2.75 9.02 -46.90
C PHE A 7 3.01 8.09 -45.71
N ILE A 8 4.28 7.75 -45.45
CA ILE A 8 4.67 6.90 -44.30
C ILE A 8 4.61 7.68 -42.98
N PHE A 9 4.80 9.00 -43.01
CA PHE A 9 4.75 9.84 -41.81
C PHE A 9 3.31 10.03 -41.27
N LEU A 10 2.29 9.95 -42.14
CA LEU A 10 0.88 10.11 -41.76
C LEU A 10 0.27 8.85 -41.11
N ILE A 11 0.84 7.66 -41.36
CA ILE A 11 0.39 6.41 -40.73
C ILE A 11 0.98 6.24 -39.32
N PHE A 12 2.12 6.88 -39.01
CA PHE A 12 2.73 6.83 -37.68
C PHE A 12 1.99 7.69 -36.64
N CYS A 13 1.17 8.66 -37.07
CA CYS A 13 0.36 9.47 -36.15
C CYS A 13 -0.89 8.74 -35.63
N PHE A 14 -1.29 7.61 -36.22
CA PHE A 14 -2.48 6.86 -35.78
C PHE A 14 -2.18 5.70 -34.81
N LEU A 15 -0.91 5.41 -34.52
CA LEU A 15 -0.55 4.33 -33.58
C LEU A 15 -0.42 4.79 -32.11
N PHE A 16 -0.71 6.06 -31.80
CA PHE A 16 -0.81 6.56 -30.43
C PHE A 16 -2.25 6.82 -29.96
N VAL A 17 -3.25 6.36 -30.70
CA VAL A 17 -4.63 6.30 -30.22
C VAL A 17 -4.87 4.91 -29.66
N GLY A 18 -4.67 4.75 -28.35
CA GLY A 18 -5.12 3.54 -27.66
C GLY A 18 -4.13 2.86 -26.71
N CYS A 19 -3.38 3.61 -25.91
CA CYS A 19 -3.35 3.24 -24.50
C CYS A 19 -4.57 3.91 -23.90
N SER A 20 -5.69 3.18 -23.90
CA SER A 20 -6.77 3.44 -22.97
C SER A 20 -6.11 3.72 -21.62
N SER A 21 -6.33 4.92 -21.10
CA SER A 21 -6.28 5.12 -19.65
C SER A 21 -7.25 4.10 -19.10
N GLN A 22 -6.71 2.94 -18.74
CA GLN A 22 -7.30 2.14 -17.72
C GLN A 22 -7.23 3.06 -16.52
N GLU A 23 -8.34 3.72 -16.23
CA GLU A 23 -8.60 4.25 -14.91
C GLU A 23 -8.60 3.03 -14.00
N ILE A 24 -7.39 2.58 -13.64
CA ILE A 24 -7.16 1.87 -12.39
C ILE A 24 -7.83 2.79 -11.39
N GLY A 25 -8.90 2.31 -10.76
CA GLY A 25 -9.63 3.09 -9.78
C GLY A 25 -8.61 3.47 -8.72
N VAL A 26 -8.02 4.65 -8.85
CA VAL A 26 -6.97 5.09 -7.95
C VAL A 26 -7.71 5.36 -6.67
N THR A 27 -7.73 4.36 -5.78
CA THR A 27 -8.17 4.57 -4.43
C THR A 27 -7.25 5.63 -3.87
N ASN A 28 -7.73 6.88 -3.82
CA ASN A 28 -6.90 8.04 -3.61
C ASN A 28 -6.39 8.03 -2.17
N LEU A 29 -5.20 7.46 -1.98
CA LEU A 29 -4.51 7.46 -0.70
C LEU A 29 -4.06 8.90 -0.39
N THR A 30 -4.89 9.61 0.36
CA THR A 30 -4.63 11.01 0.70
C THR A 30 -3.63 11.14 1.85
N LYS A 31 -2.93 12.28 1.91
CA LYS A 31 -2.09 12.62 3.07
C LYS A 31 -2.87 12.64 4.39
N SER A 32 -4.15 13.03 4.35
CA SER A 32 -5.04 12.98 5.52
C SER A 32 -5.24 11.54 5.98
N ALA A 33 -5.62 10.63 5.08
CA ALA A 33 -5.84 9.24 5.41
C ALA A 33 -4.60 8.57 6.04
N ILE A 34 -3.41 8.91 5.52
CA ILE A 34 -2.13 8.47 6.08
C ILE A 34 -1.93 9.04 7.50
N SER A 35 -2.07 10.36 7.67
CA SER A 35 -1.90 11.03 8.96
C SER A 35 -2.86 10.48 10.01
N ASP A 36 -4.14 10.34 9.66
CA ASP A 36 -5.18 9.83 10.55
C ASP A 36 -4.93 8.36 10.94
N THR A 37 -4.34 7.57 10.04
CA THR A 37 -3.94 6.19 10.33
C THR A 37 -2.80 6.15 11.33
N ILE A 38 -1.75 6.95 11.13
CA ILE A 38 -0.60 7.02 12.04
C ILE A 38 -1.06 7.43 13.43
N THR A 39 -1.84 8.51 13.54
CA THR A 39 -2.38 8.98 14.83
C THR A 39 -3.21 7.90 15.52
N LYS A 40 -4.13 7.24 14.81
CA LYS A 40 -4.93 6.14 15.39
C LYS A 40 -4.09 4.94 15.84
N MET A 41 -2.98 4.69 15.14
CA MET A 41 -2.10 3.56 15.46
C MET A 41 -1.24 3.88 16.69
N GLU A 42 -0.76 5.11 16.83
CA GLU A 42 -0.01 5.59 18.00
C GLU A 42 -0.91 5.73 19.25
N ASP A 43 -2.20 6.01 19.07
CA ASP A 43 -3.20 5.95 20.15
C ASP A 43 -3.50 4.51 20.61
N PHE A 44 -3.10 3.51 19.84
CA PHE A 44 -3.17 2.11 20.27
C PHE A 44 -2.09 1.90 21.35
N GLU A 45 -2.49 1.60 22.59
CA GLU A 45 -1.70 1.58 23.85
C GLU A 45 -0.36 0.79 23.81
N LYS A 46 -0.03 0.18 22.68
CA LYS A 46 1.08 -0.74 22.50
C LYS A 46 1.90 -0.51 21.23
N VAL A 47 1.77 0.66 20.60
CA VAL A 47 2.63 1.09 19.49
C VAL A 47 3.44 2.29 19.94
N GLU A 48 4.75 2.23 19.78
CA GLU A 48 5.65 3.32 20.15
C GLU A 48 5.80 4.33 19.01
N LYS A 49 5.83 3.85 17.75
CA LYS A 49 5.86 4.68 16.53
C LYS A 49 5.18 3.98 15.37
N ALA A 50 4.60 4.76 14.46
CA ALA A 50 4.06 4.25 13.20
C ALA A 50 4.42 5.16 12.01
N GLU A 51 4.72 4.58 10.86
CA GLU A 51 4.98 5.31 9.61
C GLU A 51 4.33 4.59 8.42
N VAL A 52 3.85 5.38 7.47
CA VAL A 52 3.35 4.91 6.17
C VAL A 52 4.18 5.56 5.06
N ILE A 53 4.82 4.74 4.26
CA ILE A 53 5.57 5.17 3.08
C ILE A 53 4.83 4.68 1.84
N VAL A 54 4.57 5.59 0.91
CA VAL A 54 3.91 5.28 -0.37
C VAL A 54 4.86 5.63 -1.49
N ASN A 55 5.19 4.65 -2.32
CA ASN A 55 6.10 4.84 -3.45
C ASN A 55 5.70 3.95 -4.64
N ALA A 56 6.53 3.95 -5.69
CA ALA A 56 6.26 3.20 -6.92
C ALA A 56 6.16 1.67 -6.73
N LEU A 57 6.71 1.12 -5.64
CA LEU A 57 6.67 -0.31 -5.33
C LEU A 57 5.41 -0.71 -4.55
N GLY A 58 4.73 0.26 -3.91
CA GLY A 58 3.52 0.03 -3.13
C GLY A 58 3.49 0.84 -1.84
N ILE A 59 2.80 0.28 -0.85
CA ILE A 59 2.64 0.81 0.50
C ILE A 59 3.55 0.03 1.45
N GLN A 60 4.31 0.75 2.26
CA GLN A 60 5.12 0.20 3.33
C GLN A 60 4.64 0.76 4.67
N LEU A 61 4.34 -0.15 5.59
CA LEU A 61 3.96 0.16 6.97
C LEU A 61 5.15 -0.18 7.87
N LEU A 62 5.63 0.79 8.63
CA LEU A 62 6.69 0.60 9.62
C LEU A 62 6.10 0.83 11.00
N ILE A 63 6.26 -0.14 11.90
CA ILE A 63 5.63 -0.10 13.22
C ILE A 63 6.68 -0.47 14.27
N GLU A 64 6.90 0.42 15.22
CA GLU A 64 7.75 0.17 16.39
C GLU A 64 6.85 -0.26 17.55
N VAL A 65 7.12 -1.45 18.12
CA VAL A 65 6.38 -2.03 19.25
C VAL A 65 7.30 -2.24 20.45
N PRO A 66 6.74 -2.34 21.68
CA PRO A 66 7.50 -2.62 22.88
C PRO A 66 8.34 -3.91 22.83
N PRO A 67 9.42 -4.01 23.62
CA PRO A 67 10.33 -5.16 23.57
C PRO A 67 9.68 -6.51 23.91
N ASP A 68 8.62 -6.51 24.71
CA ASP A 68 7.89 -7.69 25.18
C ASP A 68 6.83 -8.21 24.20
N PHE A 69 6.70 -7.60 23.02
CA PHE A 69 5.80 -8.09 21.98
C PHE A 69 6.21 -9.44 21.42
N GLU A 70 5.27 -10.37 21.48
CA GLU A 70 5.36 -11.67 20.82
C GLU A 70 5.04 -11.54 19.32
N ILE A 71 5.57 -12.46 18.50
CA ILE A 71 5.42 -12.44 17.03
C ILE A 71 3.95 -12.31 16.61
N ARG A 72 3.05 -13.09 17.21
CA ARG A 72 1.62 -13.05 16.86
C ARG A 72 0.97 -11.70 17.20
N GLN A 73 1.40 -11.04 18.27
CA GLN A 73 0.89 -9.70 18.62
C GLN A 73 1.40 -8.65 17.63
N ALA A 74 2.67 -8.75 17.23
CA ALA A 74 3.26 -7.91 16.20
C ALA A 74 2.53 -8.05 14.85
N GLN A 75 2.26 -9.28 14.41
CA GLN A 75 1.47 -9.56 13.20
C GLN A 75 0.07 -8.92 13.29
N MET A 76 -0.64 -9.10 14.41
CA MET A 76 -1.96 -8.50 14.62
C MET A 76 -1.94 -6.97 14.55
N VAL A 77 -0.92 -6.34 15.12
CA VAL A 77 -0.71 -4.88 15.04
C VAL A 77 -0.47 -4.44 13.59
N GLY A 78 0.33 -5.19 12.83
CA GLY A 78 0.54 -4.97 11.41
C GLY A 78 -0.75 -5.04 10.59
N GLU A 79 -1.54 -6.09 10.77
CA GLU A 79 -2.83 -6.25 10.09
C GLU A 79 -3.81 -5.14 10.48
N GLN A 80 -3.81 -4.72 11.75
CA GLN A 80 -4.67 -3.67 12.25
C GLN A 80 -4.34 -2.33 11.57
N MET A 81 -3.06 -1.96 11.49
CA MET A 81 -2.64 -0.73 10.80
C MET A 81 -3.05 -0.75 9.32
N ALA A 82 -2.86 -1.89 8.66
CA ALA A 82 -3.26 -2.06 7.26
C ALA A 82 -4.78 -1.85 7.06
N ARG A 83 -5.60 -2.44 7.94
CA ARG A 83 -7.07 -2.24 7.90
C ARG A 83 -7.46 -0.80 8.17
N ILE A 84 -6.83 -0.13 9.14
CA ILE A 84 -7.11 1.28 9.44
C ILE A 84 -6.82 2.13 8.20
N LEU A 85 -5.65 1.94 7.57
CA LEU A 85 -5.27 2.68 6.37
C LEU A 85 -6.28 2.48 5.24
N SER A 86 -6.64 1.23 4.96
CA SER A 86 -7.63 0.94 3.91
C SER A 86 -8.97 1.60 4.19
N ASN A 87 -9.45 1.56 5.44
CA ASN A 87 -10.72 2.18 5.81
C ASN A 87 -10.65 3.72 5.68
N GLN A 88 -9.51 4.34 6.03
CA GLN A 88 -9.34 5.79 5.85
C GLN A 88 -9.26 6.18 4.37
N ALA A 89 -8.65 5.34 3.53
CA ALA A 89 -8.45 5.62 2.11
C ALA A 89 -9.73 5.43 1.28
N THR A 90 -10.55 4.44 1.61
CA THR A 90 -11.79 4.11 0.90
C THR A 90 -13.02 4.82 1.47
N ASN A 91 -12.94 5.36 2.69
CA ASN A 91 -14.09 5.75 3.52
C ASN A 91 -15.10 4.60 3.75
N GLU A 92 -14.67 3.35 3.53
CA GLU A 92 -15.50 2.17 3.79
C GLU A 92 -15.10 1.55 5.11
N ASN A 93 -16.10 1.22 5.95
CA ASN A 93 -15.88 0.39 7.13
C ASN A 93 -16.07 -1.08 6.75
N LYS A 94 -15.09 -1.64 6.03
CA LYS A 94 -15.09 -3.09 5.77
C LYS A 94 -14.75 -3.83 7.06
N LYS A 95 -15.65 -4.74 7.45
CA LYS A 95 -15.46 -5.62 8.63
C LYS A 95 -14.56 -6.83 8.32
N GLU A 96 -14.39 -7.16 7.05
CA GLU A 96 -13.69 -8.37 6.60
C GLU A 96 -12.61 -8.00 5.57
N GLY A 97 -11.47 -8.70 5.63
CA GLY A 97 -10.31 -8.45 4.79
C GLY A 97 -9.49 -7.20 5.15
N LEU A 98 -8.41 -6.97 4.41
CA LEU A 98 -7.54 -5.78 4.59
C LEU A 98 -8.10 -4.54 3.87
N GLY A 99 -9.06 -4.73 2.97
CA GLY A 99 -9.72 -3.70 2.16
C GLY A 99 -9.06 -3.47 0.78
N GLU A 100 -9.74 -2.70 -0.07
CA GLU A 100 -9.52 -2.67 -1.54
C GLU A 100 -8.23 -1.97 -1.95
N ILE A 101 -7.63 -1.13 -1.11
CA ILE A 101 -6.39 -0.43 -1.49
C ILE A 101 -5.26 -1.39 -1.82
N TYR A 102 -5.30 -2.59 -1.25
CA TYR A 102 -4.27 -3.61 -1.47
C TYR A 102 -4.51 -4.48 -2.70
N ASP A 103 -5.56 -4.19 -3.46
CA ASP A 103 -5.80 -4.77 -4.77
C ASP A 103 -5.07 -3.94 -5.85
N ASP A 104 -4.84 -2.66 -5.59
CA ASP A 104 -4.08 -1.74 -6.46
C ASP A 104 -2.61 -1.58 -6.04
N TYR A 105 -2.32 -1.73 -4.75
CA TYR A 105 -0.98 -1.54 -4.19
C TYR A 105 -0.44 -2.81 -3.53
N ASN A 106 0.83 -3.14 -3.80
CA ASN A 106 1.53 -4.10 -2.95
C ASN A 106 1.68 -3.52 -1.55
N LEU A 107 1.63 -4.39 -0.55
CA LEU A 107 1.78 -4.07 0.86
C LEU A 107 3.03 -4.75 1.41
N SER A 108 3.83 -3.99 2.14
CA SER A 108 4.88 -4.51 3.02
C SER A 108 4.67 -3.96 4.43
N ILE A 109 4.87 -4.81 5.43
CA ILE A 109 4.70 -4.47 6.84
C ILE A 109 5.96 -4.90 7.57
N SER A 110 6.63 -3.96 8.23
CA SER A 110 7.77 -4.25 9.09
C SER A 110 7.40 -3.86 10.52
N VAL A 111 7.50 -4.82 11.43
CA VAL A 111 7.31 -4.58 12.86
C VAL A 111 8.64 -4.75 13.58
N THR A 112 9.10 -3.69 14.24
CA THR A 112 10.42 -3.61 14.87
C THR A 112 10.31 -3.24 16.35
N ARG A 113 11.39 -3.47 17.10
CA ARG A 113 11.60 -2.93 18.44
C ARG A 113 12.45 -1.64 18.37
N PRO A 114 12.59 -0.85 19.46
CA PRO A 114 13.29 0.45 19.49
C PRO A 114 14.78 0.47 19.11
N ASN A 115 15.36 -0.69 18.79
CA ASN A 115 16.73 -0.88 18.36
C ASN A 115 16.82 -1.48 16.94
N ASP A 116 15.78 -1.27 16.12
CA ASP A 116 15.63 -1.81 14.77
C ASP A 116 15.67 -3.35 14.70
N THR A 117 15.47 -4.04 15.84
CA THR A 117 15.32 -5.50 15.82
C THR A 117 13.97 -5.84 15.23
N MET A 118 13.99 -6.40 14.03
CA MET A 118 12.79 -6.92 13.36
C MET A 118 12.16 -8.04 14.21
N VAL A 119 10.85 -7.92 14.44
CA VAL A 119 10.03 -8.94 15.11
C VAL A 119 9.39 -9.84 14.06
N THR A 120 8.83 -9.25 13.01
CA THR A 120 8.22 -9.95 11.86
C THR A 120 8.13 -9.00 10.67
N TYR A 121 8.05 -9.59 9.49
CA TYR A 121 7.82 -8.93 8.22
C TYR A 121 6.70 -9.62 7.44
N GLY A 122 5.76 -8.82 6.93
CA GLY A 122 4.61 -9.28 6.18
C GLY A 122 4.55 -8.67 4.80
N THR A 123 4.15 -9.44 3.80
CA THR A 123 3.89 -8.92 2.45
C THR A 123 2.56 -9.41 1.88
N LYS A 124 1.88 -8.55 1.13
CA LYS A 124 0.76 -8.91 0.27
C LYS A 124 0.99 -8.28 -1.10
N SER A 125 1.03 -9.10 -2.16
CA SER A 125 0.93 -8.60 -3.52
C SER A 125 -0.53 -8.37 -3.92
N THR A 126 -0.74 -7.60 -4.98
CA THR A 126 -2.07 -7.40 -5.58
C THR A 126 -2.74 -8.70 -6.06
N THR A 127 -1.97 -9.78 -6.20
CA THR A 127 -2.46 -11.11 -6.62
C THR A 127 -2.81 -12.05 -5.47
N ASN A 128 -2.57 -11.64 -4.22
CA ASN A 128 -2.76 -12.49 -3.04
C ASN A 128 -3.84 -11.92 -2.12
N ASP A 129 -4.68 -12.80 -1.58
CA ASP A 129 -5.79 -12.41 -0.69
C ASP A 129 -5.37 -12.21 0.77
N SER A 130 -4.16 -12.62 1.13
CA SER A 130 -3.66 -12.61 2.51
C SER A 130 -2.23 -12.10 2.58
N ILE A 131 -1.85 -11.61 3.77
CA ILE A 131 -0.46 -11.28 4.09
C ILE A 131 0.29 -12.59 4.32
N ASN A 132 1.39 -12.75 3.60
CA ASN A 132 2.38 -13.78 3.88
C ASN A 132 3.35 -13.25 4.92
N TRP A 133 3.38 -13.89 6.08
CA TRP A 133 4.26 -13.58 7.20
C TRP A 133 5.46 -14.52 7.21
N ASP A 134 6.62 -14.02 7.66
CA ASP A 134 7.85 -14.78 7.85
C ASP A 134 7.90 -15.60 9.16
#